data_AF-A0A2H1V0C7-F1
#
_entry.id   AF-A0A2H1V0C7-F1
#
_cell.length_a   1.000
_cell.length_b   1.000
_cell.length_c   1.000
_cell.angle_alpha   90.00
_cell.angle_beta   90.00
_cell.angle_gamma   90.00
#
_symmetry.space_group_name_H-M   'P 1'
#
loop_
_entity.id
_entity.type
_entity.pdbx_description
1 polymer ?
#
loop_
_entity_poly.entity_id
_entity_poly.type
_entity_poly.pdbx_seq_one_letter_code
_entity_poly.pdbx_strand_id
1 'polypeptide(L)'
;MANDPERFDTMLLAMAQQHEGGVKDLLNTIVGFLARKTDFFTGGKGGEWEQVVKDTFYVHAKKAKDEADKIKREKEEADRRLKDIQQKKEQERMAQDFEPASVTEITDQEAVKIQEDIDKEKKTQTEVGSGDGTPVEPESAAEAEEEDDPKEKGKLKPNAGNGCDLENYRWTQTLEEVEL
;
A
#
# COMPACT_ATOMS: atom_id res chain seq x y z
N MET A 1 15.52 -40.60 12.03
CA MET A 1 15.25 -39.66 13.14
C MET A 1 16.50 -39.07 13.80
N ALA A 2 17.73 -39.49 13.48
CA ALA A 2 18.95 -38.95 14.10
C ALA A 2 19.54 -37.70 13.40
N ASN A 3 19.11 -37.39 12.17
CA ASN A 3 19.69 -36.33 11.33
C ASN A 3 18.75 -35.14 11.12
N ASP A 4 17.83 -34.90 12.05
CA ASP A 4 16.98 -33.71 11.96
C ASP A 4 17.80 -32.48 12.37
N PRO A 5 18.04 -31.51 11.46
CA PRO A 5 18.90 -30.37 11.72
C PRO A 5 18.34 -29.42 12.78
N GLU A 6 17.01 -29.42 13.01
CA GLU A 6 16.33 -28.47 13.90
C GLU A 6 16.06 -29.06 15.29
N ARG A 7 16.37 -30.34 15.49
CA ARG A 7 16.08 -31.06 16.76
C ARG A 7 16.62 -30.36 18.00
N PHE A 8 17.78 -29.71 17.88
CA PHE A 8 18.46 -29.06 19.00
C PHE A 8 18.23 -27.55 19.03
N ASP A 9 17.51 -26.98 18.05
CA ASP A 9 17.34 -25.53 17.93
C ASP A 9 16.61 -24.95 19.13
N THR A 10 15.57 -25.62 19.63
CA THR A 10 14.86 -25.18 20.84
C THR A 10 15.77 -25.10 22.06
N MET A 11 16.70 -26.05 22.21
CA MET A 11 17.65 -26.05 23.32
C MET A 11 18.73 -24.98 23.13
N LEU A 12 19.26 -24.84 21.91
CA LEU A 12 20.26 -23.83 21.58
C LEU A 12 19.69 -22.40 21.70
N LEU A 13 18.43 -22.20 21.32
CA LEU A 13 17.72 -20.93 21.46
C LEU A 13 17.48 -20.58 22.92
N ALA A 14 17.04 -21.54 23.73
CA ALA A 14 16.89 -21.35 25.17
C ALA A 14 18.23 -20.97 25.83
N MET A 15 19.33 -21.62 25.45
CA MET A 15 20.66 -21.23 25.89
C MET A 15 21.01 -19.82 25.41
N ALA A 16 20.79 -19.49 24.13
CA ALA A 16 21.11 -18.18 23.56
C ALA A 16 20.38 -17.04 24.29
N GLN A 17 19.11 -17.24 24.65
CA GLN A 17 18.30 -16.25 25.39
C GLN A 17 18.80 -16.00 26.81
N GLN A 18 19.43 -17.01 27.45
CA GLN A 18 19.98 -16.90 28.79
C GLN A 18 21.34 -16.18 28.84
N HIS A 19 22.03 -16.03 27.71
CA HIS A 19 23.32 -15.35 27.67
C HIS A 19 23.14 -13.85 27.36
N GLU A 20 23.34 -13.00 28.37
CA GLU A 20 23.20 -11.54 28.24
C GLU A 20 24.25 -10.92 27.28
N GLY A 21 25.44 -11.51 27.15
CA GLY A 21 26.46 -11.09 26.18
C GLY A 21 26.24 -11.60 24.75
N GLY A 22 25.06 -12.18 24.47
CA GLY A 22 24.65 -12.62 23.15
C GLY A 22 25.49 -13.77 22.59
N VAL A 23 25.69 -13.76 21.26
CA VAL A 23 26.28 -14.88 20.52
C VAL A 23 27.74 -15.18 20.94
N LYS A 24 28.51 -14.16 21.33
CA LYS A 24 29.92 -14.34 21.76
C LYS A 24 30.00 -15.18 23.04
N ASP A 25 29.14 -14.91 23.99
CA ASP A 25 29.10 -15.63 25.27
C ASP A 25 28.57 -17.05 25.09
N LEU A 26 27.55 -17.23 24.25
CA LEU A 26 27.07 -18.56 23.87
C LEU A 26 28.20 -19.41 23.27
N LEU A 27 28.97 -18.85 22.34
CA LEU A 27 30.12 -19.53 21.73
C LEU A 27 31.19 -19.87 22.77
N ASN A 28 31.50 -18.94 23.70
CA ASN A 28 32.43 -19.20 24.80
C ASN A 28 31.96 -20.37 25.69
N THR A 29 30.66 -20.46 25.98
CA THR A 29 30.09 -21.58 26.74
C THR A 29 30.26 -22.91 26.02
N ILE A 30 29.99 -22.96 24.71
CA ILE A 30 30.16 -24.17 23.89
C ILE A 30 31.64 -24.57 23.81
N VAL A 31 32.53 -23.62 23.54
CA VAL A 31 33.98 -23.85 23.49
C VAL A 31 34.51 -24.31 24.86
N GLY A 32 34.03 -23.70 25.94
CA GLY A 32 34.37 -24.10 27.30
C GLY A 32 33.87 -25.51 27.64
N PHE A 33 32.70 -25.90 27.13
CA PHE A 33 32.22 -27.29 27.24
C PHE A 33 33.15 -28.25 26.50
N LEU A 34 33.52 -27.94 25.25
CA LEU A 34 34.46 -28.76 24.48
C LEU A 34 35.80 -28.91 25.23
N ALA A 35 36.36 -27.83 25.76
CA ALA A 35 37.61 -27.89 26.51
C ALA A 35 37.54 -28.74 27.80
N ARG A 36 36.38 -28.80 28.48
CA ARG A 36 36.23 -29.51 29.77
C ARG A 36 35.72 -30.94 29.65
N LYS A 37 34.94 -31.23 28.61
CA LYS A 37 34.18 -32.49 28.48
C LYS A 37 34.58 -33.32 27.27
N THR A 38 35.40 -32.78 26.38
CA THR A 38 35.91 -33.50 25.22
C THR A 38 37.43 -33.34 25.11
N ASP A 39 38.04 -34.15 24.27
CA ASP A 39 39.44 -34.07 23.88
C ASP A 39 39.65 -33.20 22.64
N PHE A 40 38.69 -32.32 22.31
CA PHE A 40 38.70 -31.58 21.04
C PHE A 40 39.98 -30.77 20.79
N PHE A 41 40.56 -30.16 21.83
CA PHE A 41 41.78 -29.36 21.72
C PHE A 41 43.08 -30.14 21.97
N THR A 42 43.00 -31.35 22.53
CA THR A 42 44.18 -32.12 23.02
C THR A 42 44.33 -33.50 22.40
N GLY A 43 43.28 -34.04 21.77
CA GLY A 43 43.24 -35.39 21.19
C GLY A 43 43.78 -35.48 19.77
N GLY A 44 43.87 -34.36 19.05
CA GLY A 44 44.38 -34.29 17.67
C GLY A 44 45.84 -33.85 17.56
N LYS A 45 46.36 -33.82 16.33
CA LYS A 45 47.63 -33.16 16.02
C LYS A 45 47.47 -31.65 16.22
N GLY A 46 48.55 -30.99 16.65
CA GLY A 46 48.56 -29.56 16.90
C GLY A 46 48.04 -28.77 15.69
N GLY A 47 46.96 -28.01 15.89
CA GLY A 47 46.33 -27.18 14.86
C GLY A 47 45.15 -27.82 14.09
N GLU A 48 44.87 -29.11 14.25
CA GLU A 48 43.71 -29.74 13.57
C GLU A 48 42.38 -29.16 14.06
N TRP A 49 42.25 -28.89 15.36
CA TRP A 49 41.05 -28.28 15.93
C TRP A 49 40.73 -26.92 15.29
N GLU A 50 41.76 -26.16 14.91
CA GLU A 50 41.59 -24.84 14.29
C GLU A 50 41.02 -24.96 12.87
N GLN A 51 41.52 -25.94 12.10
CA GLN A 51 41.03 -26.22 10.75
C GLN A 51 39.56 -26.68 10.79
N VAL A 52 39.22 -27.60 11.70
CA VAL A 52 37.85 -28.10 11.85
C VAL A 52 36.85 -26.98 12.17
N VAL A 53 37.22 -26.08 13.09
CA VAL A 53 36.37 -24.90 13.41
C VAL A 53 36.23 -24.02 12.18
N LYS A 54 37.34 -23.62 11.55
CA LYS A 54 37.31 -22.76 10.37
C LYS A 54 36.44 -23.35 9.26
N ASP A 55 36.68 -24.59 8.87
CA ASP A 55 35.97 -25.24 7.77
C ASP A 55 34.47 -25.32 8.04
N THR A 56 34.08 -25.70 9.26
CA THR A 56 32.66 -25.76 9.66
C THR A 56 32.00 -24.40 9.55
N PHE A 57 32.61 -23.35 10.11
CA PHE A 57 32.06 -21.99 10.06
C PHE A 57 32.01 -21.45 8.63
N TYR A 58 33.03 -21.67 7.79
CA TYR A 58 33.04 -21.20 6.41
C TYR A 58 31.99 -21.90 5.55
N VAL A 59 31.76 -23.21 5.73
CA VAL A 59 30.71 -23.95 5.00
C VAL A 59 29.33 -23.38 5.31
N HIS A 60 29.02 -23.17 6.59
CA HIS A 60 27.72 -22.61 6.99
C HIS A 60 27.59 -21.13 6.65
N ALA A 61 28.66 -20.34 6.79
CA ALA A 61 28.66 -18.93 6.40
C ALA A 61 28.44 -18.74 4.90
N LYS A 62 29.03 -19.59 4.05
CA LYS A 62 28.81 -19.56 2.60
C LYS A 62 27.35 -19.87 2.27
N LYS A 63 26.78 -20.94 2.84
CA LYS A 63 25.36 -21.28 2.65
C LYS A 63 24.42 -20.17 3.09
N ALA A 64 24.67 -19.56 4.25
CA ALA A 64 23.86 -18.47 4.77
C ALA A 64 23.93 -17.21 3.87
N LYS A 65 25.11 -16.89 3.32
CA LYS A 65 25.26 -15.79 2.35
C LYS A 65 24.56 -16.09 1.04
N ASP A 66 24.74 -17.29 0.49
CA ASP A 66 24.10 -17.69 -0.77
C ASP A 66 22.57 -17.64 -0.67
N GLU A 67 21.99 -18.09 0.45
CA GLU A 67 20.54 -18.02 0.70
C GLU A 67 20.07 -16.58 0.87
N ALA A 68 20.80 -15.75 1.64
CA ALA A 68 20.46 -14.34 1.79
C ALA A 68 20.51 -13.58 0.45
N ASP A 69 21.51 -13.87 -0.39
CA ASP A 69 21.64 -13.28 -1.73
C ASP A 69 20.57 -13.78 -2.71
N LYS A 70 20.08 -15.01 -2.54
CA LYS A 70 18.95 -15.55 -3.31
C LYS A 70 17.65 -14.87 -2.92
N ILE A 71 17.36 -14.77 -1.62
CA ILE A 71 16.17 -14.07 -1.10
C ILE A 71 16.19 -12.60 -1.54
N LYS A 72 17.34 -11.93 -1.48
CA LYS A 72 17.48 -10.54 -1.93
C LYS A 72 17.18 -10.38 -3.41
N ARG A 73 17.71 -11.27 -4.26
CA ARG A 73 17.44 -11.25 -5.71
C ARG A 73 15.97 -11.51 -6.03
N GLU A 74 15.34 -12.46 -5.35
CA GLU A 74 13.91 -12.75 -5.52
C GLU A 74 13.04 -11.54 -5.13
N LYS A 75 13.40 -10.84 -4.04
CA LYS A 75 12.70 -9.62 -3.62
C LYS A 75 12.88 -8.49 -4.61
N GLU A 76 14.09 -8.26 -5.12
CA GLU A 76 14.36 -7.24 -6.13
C GLU A 76 13.63 -7.51 -7.45
N GLU A 77 13.53 -8.78 -7.87
CA GLU A 77 12.79 -9.16 -9.07
C GLU A 77 11.27 -9.01 -8.88
N ALA A 78 10.74 -9.39 -7.70
CA ALA A 78 9.34 -9.18 -7.36
C ALA A 78 8.97 -7.70 -7.34
N ASP A 79 9.81 -6.86 -6.73
CA ASP A 79 9.61 -5.41 -6.70
C ASP A 79 9.69 -4.79 -8.11
N ARG A 80 10.58 -5.28 -8.98
CA ARG A 80 10.66 -4.82 -10.38
C ARG A 80 9.42 -5.22 -11.16
N ARG A 81 8.96 -6.47 -11.04
CA ARG A 81 7.73 -6.95 -11.70
C ARG A 81 6.50 -6.15 -11.25
N LEU A 82 6.39 -5.83 -9.97
CA LEU A 82 5.29 -5.02 -9.44
C LEU A 82 5.30 -3.59 -10.02
N LYS A 83 6.49 -2.97 -10.10
CA LYS A 83 6.65 -1.64 -10.70
C LYS A 83 6.30 -1.64 -12.18
N ASP A 84 6.72 -2.65 -12.94
CA ASP A 84 6.40 -2.75 -14.37
C ASP A 84 4.89 -2.90 -14.59
N ILE A 85 4.20 -3.69 -13.76
CA ILE A 85 2.74 -3.84 -13.81
C ILE A 85 2.03 -2.52 -13.46
N GLN A 86 2.50 -1.82 -12.43
CA GLN A 86 1.96 -0.51 -12.03
C GLN A 86 2.12 0.53 -13.14
N GLN A 87 3.32 0.64 -13.72
CA GLN A 87 3.60 1.58 -14.80
C GLN A 87 2.77 1.28 -16.05
N LYS A 88 2.62 0.00 -16.41
CA LYS A 88 1.79 -0.39 -17.55
C LYS A 88 0.31 -0.05 -17.31
N LYS A 89 -0.21 -0.32 -16.11
CA LYS A 89 -1.59 0.02 -15.74
C LYS A 89 -1.83 1.53 -15.71
N GLU A 90 -0.85 2.31 -15.28
CA GLU A 90 -0.91 3.77 -15.30
C GLU A 90 -0.87 4.32 -16.73
N GLN A 91 -0.01 3.77 -17.60
CA GLN A 91 0.01 4.13 -19.02
C GLN A 91 -1.30 3.76 -19.74
N GLU A 92 -1.89 2.60 -19.46
CA GLU A 92 -3.20 2.21 -19.99
C GLU A 92 -4.31 3.14 -19.51
N ARG A 93 -4.28 3.56 -18.23
CA ARG A 93 -5.20 4.59 -17.70
C ARG A 93 -5.02 5.93 -18.41
N MET A 94 -3.78 6.41 -18.54
CA MET A 94 -3.51 7.66 -19.23
C MET A 94 -3.92 7.59 -20.71
N ALA A 95 -3.75 6.43 -21.37
CA ALA A 95 -4.17 6.26 -22.76
C ALA A 95 -5.70 6.21 -22.92
N GLN A 96 -6.45 5.65 -21.97
CA GLN A 96 -7.92 5.73 -21.95
C GLN A 96 -8.42 7.14 -21.64
N ASP A 97 -7.74 7.87 -20.76
CA ASP A 97 -8.05 9.27 -20.46
C ASP A 97 -7.65 10.21 -21.62
N PHE A 98 -6.81 9.73 -22.56
CA PHE A 98 -6.39 10.43 -23.78
C PHE A 98 -7.14 9.94 -25.03
N GLU A 99 -8.41 9.55 -24.89
CA GLU A 99 -9.34 9.56 -26.04
C GLU A 99 -9.46 11.04 -26.49
N PRO A 100 -8.92 11.43 -27.66
CA PRO A 100 -9.07 12.79 -28.13
C PRO A 100 -10.57 13.02 -28.36
N ALA A 101 -11.15 14.03 -27.72
CA ALA A 101 -12.48 14.51 -28.04
C ALA A 101 -12.55 14.73 -29.55
N SER A 102 -13.17 13.79 -30.26
CA SER A 102 -13.40 13.86 -31.69
C SER A 102 -14.41 14.97 -31.91
N VAL A 103 -13.94 16.20 -32.09
CA VAL A 103 -14.75 17.31 -32.59
C VAL A 103 -15.08 17.01 -34.05
N THR A 104 -16.18 16.30 -34.26
CA THR A 104 -16.85 16.25 -35.55
C THR A 104 -17.55 17.57 -35.78
N GLU A 105 -17.17 18.29 -36.84
CA GLU A 105 -17.84 19.53 -37.26
C GLU A 105 -19.32 19.22 -37.59
N ILE A 106 -20.23 19.67 -36.73
CA ILE A 106 -21.66 19.72 -37.05
C ILE A 106 -21.81 20.67 -38.24
N THR A 107 -22.45 20.20 -39.31
CA THR A 107 -22.68 21.03 -40.50
C THR A 107 -23.71 22.12 -40.19
N ASP A 108 -23.54 23.34 -40.71
CA ASP A 108 -24.32 24.55 -40.40
C ASP A 108 -25.86 24.38 -40.38
N GLN A 109 -26.40 23.37 -41.07
CA GLN A 109 -27.84 23.09 -41.12
C GLN A 109 -28.41 22.43 -39.85
N GLU A 110 -27.62 21.70 -39.08
CA GLU A 110 -28.09 21.05 -37.84
C GLU A 110 -27.97 21.98 -36.63
N ALA A 111 -27.01 22.91 -36.65
CA ALA A 111 -26.88 23.95 -35.62
C ALA A 111 -28.12 24.88 -35.58
N VAL A 112 -28.71 25.18 -36.74
CA VAL A 112 -29.93 26.02 -36.83
C VAL A 112 -31.13 25.32 -36.19
N LYS A 113 -31.30 24.01 -36.39
CA LYS A 113 -32.43 23.26 -35.81
C LYS A 113 -32.34 23.20 -34.28
N ILE A 114 -31.13 22.98 -33.75
CA ILE A 114 -30.89 22.96 -32.31
C ILE A 114 -31.18 24.34 -31.69
N GLN A 115 -30.81 25.42 -32.38
CA GLN A 115 -31.11 26.78 -31.93
C GLN A 115 -32.61 27.10 -31.97
N GLU A 116 -33.32 26.64 -33.01
CA GLU A 116 -34.78 26.80 -33.13
C GLU A 116 -35.54 26.04 -32.04
N ASP A 117 -35.05 24.87 -31.62
CA ASP A 117 -35.65 24.08 -30.55
C ASP A 117 -35.38 24.71 -29.16
N ILE A 118 -34.18 25.26 -28.92
CA ILE A 118 -33.83 26.01 -27.70
C ILE A 118 -34.67 27.30 -27.57
N ASP A 119 -34.86 28.03 -28.68
CA ASP A 119 -35.65 29.26 -28.67
C ASP A 119 -37.16 28.99 -28.50
N LYS A 120 -37.65 27.82 -28.91
CA LYS A 120 -39.02 27.37 -28.61
C LYS A 120 -39.20 27.00 -27.15
N GLU A 121 -38.27 26.26 -26.54
CA GLU A 121 -38.36 25.94 -25.11
C GLU A 121 -38.30 27.20 -24.24
N LYS A 122 -37.40 28.15 -24.55
CA LYS A 122 -37.35 29.43 -23.84
C LYS A 122 -38.63 30.26 -23.97
N LYS A 123 -39.28 30.25 -25.13
CA LYS A 123 -40.57 30.94 -25.31
C LYS A 123 -41.71 30.31 -24.51
N THR A 124 -41.67 29.00 -24.31
CA THR A 124 -42.71 28.26 -23.59
C THR A 124 -42.59 28.45 -22.07
N GLN A 125 -41.40 28.79 -21.56
CA GLN A 125 -41.16 29.00 -20.13
C GLN A 125 -41.47 30.43 -19.63
N THR A 126 -41.72 31.39 -20.52
CA THR A 126 -42.00 32.81 -20.18
C THR A 126 -43.49 33.19 -20.08
N GLU A 127 -44.43 32.25 -20.18
CA GLU A 127 -45.88 32.56 -20.21
C GLU A 127 -46.71 32.02 -19.02
N VAL A 128 -46.13 31.80 -17.83
CA VAL A 128 -46.93 31.54 -16.62
C VAL A 128 -46.33 32.23 -15.39
N GLY A 129 -47.01 33.26 -14.89
CA GLY A 129 -46.95 33.65 -13.47
C GLY A 129 -46.58 35.10 -13.18
N SER A 130 -47.57 35.98 -13.28
CA SER A 130 -47.54 37.41 -12.95
C SER A 130 -48.13 37.67 -11.55
N GLY A 131 -47.48 38.51 -10.74
CA GLY A 131 -48.00 39.26 -9.57
C GLY A 131 -48.14 38.45 -8.26
N ASP A 132 -47.92 38.95 -7.05
CA ASP A 132 -47.85 40.30 -6.49
C ASP A 132 -47.38 40.20 -5.00
N GLY A 133 -46.75 41.25 -4.44
CA GLY A 133 -46.89 41.56 -3.00
C GLY A 133 -45.74 41.25 -2.00
N THR A 134 -44.73 42.14 -1.96
CA THR A 134 -43.77 42.52 -0.86
C THR A 134 -44.34 42.59 0.58
N PRO A 135 -43.54 42.82 1.68
CA PRO A 135 -42.06 42.79 1.88
C PRO A 135 -41.58 42.19 3.25
N VAL A 136 -40.33 41.66 3.36
CA VAL A 136 -39.37 41.93 4.48
C VAL A 136 -37.93 41.57 4.01
N GLU A 137 -37.02 42.54 4.07
CA GLU A 137 -35.55 42.48 3.91
C GLU A 137 -34.84 42.42 5.30
N PRO A 138 -33.51 42.23 5.45
CA PRO A 138 -32.51 41.53 4.60
C PRO A 138 -31.42 40.70 5.39
N GLU A 139 -30.54 40.05 4.60
CA GLU A 139 -29.15 39.56 4.87
C GLU A 139 -28.97 38.22 5.61
N SER A 140 -28.21 37.21 5.15
CA SER A 140 -27.06 37.12 4.23
C SER A 140 -26.96 35.65 3.72
N ALA A 141 -27.04 35.37 2.42
CA ALA A 141 -25.93 35.26 1.46
C ALA A 141 -24.90 34.16 1.79
N ALA A 142 -25.10 32.96 1.22
CA ALA A 142 -24.12 32.20 0.43
C ALA A 142 -24.62 30.76 0.18
N GLU A 143 -25.60 30.61 -0.71
CA GLU A 143 -25.76 29.34 -1.44
C GLU A 143 -24.77 29.36 -2.59
N ALA A 144 -23.67 28.62 -2.45
CA ALA A 144 -22.84 28.25 -3.58
C ALA A 144 -23.44 26.97 -4.17
N GLU A 145 -24.23 27.16 -5.23
CA GLU A 145 -24.40 26.18 -6.29
C GLU A 145 -23.01 25.82 -6.80
N GLU A 146 -22.56 24.59 -6.60
CA GLU A 146 -21.38 24.04 -7.28
C GLU A 146 -21.80 22.84 -8.13
N GLU A 147 -21.60 23.05 -9.44
CA GLU A 147 -21.44 22.12 -10.56
C GLU A 147 -21.83 20.65 -10.34
N ASP A 148 -22.88 20.23 -11.06
CA ASP A 148 -23.18 18.81 -11.34
C ASP A 148 -22.07 18.24 -12.24
N ASP A 149 -20.91 17.93 -11.64
CA ASP A 149 -19.82 17.23 -12.32
C ASP A 149 -20.31 15.80 -12.64
N PRO A 150 -20.30 15.36 -13.91
CA PRO A 150 -20.83 14.04 -14.28
C PRO A 150 -20.10 12.86 -13.62
N LYS A 151 -18.96 13.10 -12.94
CA LYS A 151 -18.24 12.10 -12.13
C LYS A 151 -18.78 11.91 -10.70
N GLU A 152 -19.66 12.79 -10.23
CA GLU A 152 -20.27 12.77 -8.89
C GLU A 152 -21.63 12.05 -8.87
N LYS A 153 -22.21 11.75 -10.05
CA LYS A 153 -23.46 11.00 -10.16
C LYS A 153 -23.34 9.61 -9.53
N GLY A 154 -23.92 9.47 -8.33
CA GLY A 154 -23.97 8.23 -7.56
C GLY A 154 -23.07 8.19 -6.32
N LYS A 155 -22.33 9.26 -6.00
CA LYS A 155 -21.59 9.36 -4.73
C LYS A 155 -22.41 10.13 -3.68
N LEU A 156 -22.38 9.66 -2.44
CA LEU A 156 -23.01 10.35 -1.31
C LEU A 156 -22.16 11.57 -0.94
N LYS A 157 -22.83 12.72 -0.79
CA LYS A 157 -22.19 13.95 -0.32
C LYS A 157 -21.63 13.72 1.09
N PRO A 158 -20.33 14.02 1.35
CA PRO A 158 -19.77 13.92 2.69
C PRO A 158 -20.52 14.80 3.69
N ASN A 159 -20.62 14.36 4.95
CA ASN A 159 -21.15 15.19 6.03
C ASN A 159 -20.10 16.26 6.44
N ALA A 160 -20.51 17.22 7.28
CA ALA A 160 -19.63 18.32 7.71
C ALA A 160 -18.36 17.85 8.46
N GLY A 161 -18.35 16.61 8.95
CA GLY A 161 -17.19 15.98 9.57
C GLY A 161 -16.38 15.10 8.61
N ASN A 162 -16.45 15.34 7.29
CA ASN A 162 -15.77 14.56 6.25
C ASN A 162 -16.04 13.05 6.28
N GLY A 163 -17.15 12.63 6.89
CA GLY A 163 -17.60 11.24 6.90
C GLY A 163 -18.92 11.08 6.14
N CYS A 164 -19.74 10.11 6.56
CA CYS A 164 -20.97 9.76 5.87
C CYS A 164 -22.11 9.48 6.84
N ASP A 165 -23.31 9.93 6.47
CA ASP A 165 -24.54 9.64 7.20
C ASP A 165 -25.31 8.53 6.47
N LEU A 166 -25.44 7.36 7.10
CA LEU A 166 -26.21 6.22 6.61
C LEU A 166 -27.41 5.95 7.55
N GLU A 167 -28.36 5.12 7.12
CA GLU A 167 -29.60 4.87 7.86
C GLU A 167 -29.41 4.30 9.28
N ASN A 168 -28.37 3.48 9.47
CA ASN A 168 -28.16 2.74 10.73
C ASN A 168 -26.98 3.25 11.57
N TYR A 169 -26.14 4.12 10.99
CA TYR A 169 -24.99 4.70 11.65
C TYR A 169 -24.50 5.88 10.83
N ARG A 170 -23.86 6.83 11.51
CA ARG A 170 -23.09 7.90 10.87
C ARG A 170 -21.63 7.71 11.25
N TRP A 171 -20.73 8.42 10.59
CA TRP A 171 -19.37 8.57 11.08
C TRP A 171 -18.79 9.89 10.61
N THR A 172 -17.77 10.36 11.32
CA THR A 172 -16.96 11.54 10.99
C THR A 172 -15.50 11.15 11.02
N GLN A 173 -14.65 11.87 10.29
CA GLN A 173 -13.23 11.58 10.17
C GLN A 173 -12.41 12.87 10.19
N THR A 174 -11.32 12.82 10.93
CA THR A 174 -10.19 13.76 10.82
C THR A 174 -8.96 13.00 10.29
N LEU A 175 -7.81 13.69 10.14
CA LEU A 175 -6.56 13.00 9.78
C LEU A 175 -6.05 12.08 10.89
N GLU A 176 -6.47 12.33 12.13
CA GLU A 176 -5.95 11.66 13.33
C GLU A 176 -6.88 10.52 13.78
N GLU A 177 -8.20 10.66 13.59
CA GLU A 177 -9.18 9.70 14.11
C GLU A 177 -10.47 9.61 13.28
N VAL A 178 -11.24 8.55 13.53
CA VAL A 178 -12.57 8.30 12.97
C VAL A 178 -13.54 8.03 14.12
N GLU A 179 -14.65 8.76 14.17
CA GLU A 179 -15.74 8.58 15.13
C GLU A 179 -16.97 7.98 14.43
N LEU A 180 -17.63 6.99 15.05
CA LEU A 180 -18.83 6.32 14.57
C LEU A 180 -20.06 6.80 15.39
#